data_AF-A0A6P1D110-F1
#
_entry.id   AF-A0A6P1D110-F1
#
_cell.length_a   1.000
_cell.length_b   1.000
_cell.length_c   1.000
_cell.angle_alpha   90.00
_cell.angle_beta   90.00
_cell.angle_gamma   90.00
#
_symmetry.space_group_name_H-M   'P 1'
#
loop_
_entity.id
_entity.type
_entity.pdbx_description
1 polymer ?
#
loop_
_entity_poly.entity_id
_entity_poly.type
_entity_poly.pdbx_seq_one_letter_code
_entity_poly.pdbx_strand_id
1 'polypeptide(L)'
;MRIAYTPQQQELRAELRDYFAKLITPERRVALSAQTGEYGQGNVYREVVQEMGRDGWLALGWPKEFGGQDRPMLDQLIFTDEAAIAG
;
A
#
# COMPACT_ATOMS: atom_id res chain seq x y z
N MET A 1 6.69 4.88 28.62
CA MET A 1 6.27 3.83 27.67
C MET A 1 5.01 4.30 26.97
N ARG A 2 4.98 4.31 25.63
CA ARG A 2 3.80 4.70 24.84
C ARG A 2 3.35 3.49 24.02
N ILE A 3 2.10 3.05 24.19
CA ILE A 3 1.50 1.94 23.43
C ILE A 3 0.39 2.51 22.53
N ALA A 4 0.76 3.46 21.68
CA ALA A 4 -0.15 4.10 20.73
C ALA A 4 0.67 4.78 19.64
N TYR A 5 0.11 4.85 18.42
CA TYR A 5 0.69 5.61 17.32
C TYR A 5 0.94 7.07 17.69
N THR A 6 1.99 7.66 17.14
CA THR A 6 2.21 9.11 17.16
C THR A 6 1.17 9.83 16.29
N PRO A 7 1.00 11.16 16.43
CA PRO A 7 0.15 11.93 15.51
C PRO A 7 0.53 11.72 14.04
N GLN A 8 1.83 11.71 13.73
CA GLN A 8 2.34 11.51 12.36
C GLN A 8 2.00 10.12 11.82
N GLN A 9 1.99 9.10 12.68
CA GLN A 9 1.59 7.74 12.29
C GLN A 9 0.08 7.62 12.06
N GLN A 10 -0.72 8.38 12.81
CA GLN A 10 -2.17 8.45 12.56
C GLN A 10 -2.47 9.18 11.25
N GLU A 11 -1.73 10.24 10.95
CA GLU A 11 -1.80 10.95 9.67
C GLU A 11 -1.42 10.03 8.51
N LEU A 12 -0.29 9.32 8.61
CA LEU A 12 0.14 8.33 7.63
C LEU A 12 -0.93 7.25 7.40
N ARG A 13 -1.53 6.76 8.48
CA ARG A 13 -2.62 5.78 8.39
C ARG A 13 -3.82 6.33 7.63
N ALA A 14 -4.22 7.57 7.89
CA ALA A 14 -5.32 8.22 7.18
C ALA A 14 -5.00 8.44 5.70
N GLU A 15 -3.78 8.90 5.41
CA GLU A 15 -3.28 9.08 4.04
C GLU A 15 -3.33 7.76 3.25
N LEU A 16 -2.81 6.69 3.84
CA LEU A 16 -2.78 5.36 3.21
C LEU A 16 -4.17 4.80 3.01
N ARG A 17 -5.10 5.03 3.95
CA ARG A 17 -6.49 4.63 3.78
C ARG A 17 -7.13 5.30 2.58
N ASP A 18 -6.96 6.61 2.47
CA ASP A 18 -7.50 7.39 1.34
C ASP A 18 -6.84 7.00 0.02
N TYR A 19 -5.54 6.71 0.06
CA TYR A 19 -4.78 6.22 -1.08
C TYR A 19 -5.32 4.87 -1.56
N PHE A 20 -5.40 3.87 -0.68
CA PHE A 20 -5.87 2.54 -1.03
C PHE A 20 -7.35 2.51 -1.44
N ALA A 21 -8.19 3.37 -0.86
CA ALA A 21 -9.59 3.51 -1.26
C ALA A 21 -9.74 4.01 -2.71
N LYS A 22 -8.80 4.83 -3.20
CA LYS A 22 -8.75 5.28 -4.59
C LYS A 22 -8.12 4.23 -5.51
N LEU A 23 -7.08 3.55 -5.02
CA LEU A 23 -6.32 2.56 -5.79
C LEU A 23 -7.14 1.28 -6.01
N ILE A 24 -7.82 0.77 -4.98
CA ILE A 24 -8.59 -0.47 -4.99
C ILE A 24 -10.07 -0.15 -5.18
N THR A 25 -10.43 0.21 -6.41
CA THR A 25 -11.84 0.40 -6.78
C THR A 25 -12.63 -0.91 -6.69
N PRO A 26 -13.97 -0.87 -6.61
CA PRO A 26 -14.78 -2.09 -6.62
C PRO A 26 -14.46 -3.03 -7.80
N GLU A 27 -14.21 -2.48 -8.98
CA GLU A 27 -13.88 -3.23 -10.19
C GLU A 27 -12.50 -3.90 -10.08
N ARG A 28 -11.50 -3.16 -9.58
CA ARG A 28 -10.16 -3.71 -9.34
C ARG A 28 -10.19 -4.80 -8.27
N ARG A 29 -10.99 -4.64 -7.21
CA ARG A 29 -11.17 -5.67 -6.18
C ARG A 29 -11.75 -6.96 -6.77
N VAL A 30 -12.81 -6.85 -7.56
CA VAL A 30 -13.42 -8.02 -8.23
C VAL A 30 -12.39 -8.70 -9.15
N ALA A 31 -11.68 -7.92 -9.97
CA ALA A 31 -10.68 -8.46 -10.90
C ALA A 31 -9.49 -9.11 -10.17
N LEU A 32 -9.01 -8.54 -9.06
CA LEU A 32 -7.94 -9.12 -8.24
C LEU A 32 -8.39 -10.42 -7.54
N SER A 33 -9.66 -10.51 -7.14
CA SER A 33 -10.23 -11.70 -6.50
C SER A 33 -10.60 -12.83 -7.47
N ALA A 34 -10.60 -12.55 -8.77
CA ALA A 34 -10.97 -13.53 -9.78
C ALA A 34 -9.94 -14.66 -9.84
N GLN A 35 -10.39 -15.90 -9.78
CA GLN A 35 -9.52 -17.09 -9.86
C GLN A 35 -9.09 -17.42 -11.31
N THR A 36 -9.27 -16.49 -12.25
CA THR A 36 -8.91 -16.66 -13.65
C THR A 36 -7.48 -16.16 -13.90
N GLY A 37 -6.49 -17.02 -13.65
CA GLY A 37 -5.05 -16.72 -13.81
C GLY A 37 -4.26 -16.91 -12.50
N GLU A 38 -2.96 -16.60 -12.51
CA GLU A 38 -2.10 -16.68 -11.30
C GLU A 38 -2.31 -15.49 -10.34
N TYR A 39 -2.72 -14.31 -10.83
CA TYR A 39 -2.82 -13.07 -10.04
C TYR A 39 -4.04 -12.21 -10.44
N GLY A 40 -5.24 -12.78 -10.40
CA GLY A 40 -6.47 -12.10 -10.81
C GLY A 40 -6.69 -12.10 -12.33
N GLN A 41 -7.72 -11.40 -12.77
CA GLN A 41 -8.10 -11.31 -14.18
C GLN A 41 -7.23 -10.29 -14.94
N GLY A 42 -6.55 -10.76 -15.98
CA GLY A 42 -5.83 -9.90 -16.93
C GLY A 42 -4.60 -9.21 -16.32
N ASN A 43 -4.44 -7.91 -16.58
CA ASN A 43 -3.26 -7.13 -16.17
C ASN A 43 -3.45 -6.33 -14.87
N VAL A 44 -4.60 -6.45 -14.19
CA VAL A 44 -4.99 -5.58 -13.07
C VAL A 44 -3.94 -5.59 -11.94
N TYR A 45 -3.40 -6.77 -11.58
CA TYR A 45 -2.34 -6.87 -10.59
C TYR A 45 -1.11 -6.03 -10.97
N ARG A 46 -0.65 -6.15 -12.22
CA ARG A 46 0.51 -5.42 -12.72
C ARG A 46 0.28 -3.91 -12.74
N GLU A 47 -0.92 -3.48 -13.11
CA GLU A 47 -1.32 -2.06 -13.11
C GLU A 47 -1.31 -1.47 -11.71
N VAL A 48 -1.89 -2.18 -10.72
CA VAL A 48 -1.90 -1.76 -9.32
C VAL A 48 -0.48 -1.66 -8.75
N VAL A 49 0.37 -2.67 -8.98
CA VAL A 49 1.77 -2.65 -8.54
C VAL A 49 2.55 -1.52 -9.23
N GLN A 50 2.31 -1.27 -10.51
CA GLN A 50 2.96 -0.19 -11.24
C GLN A 50 2.54 1.21 -10.72
N GLU A 51 1.27 1.38 -10.35
CA GLU A 51 0.76 2.61 -9.72
C GLU A 51 1.43 2.83 -8.35
N MET A 52 1.41 1.82 -7.47
CA MET A 52 2.12 1.90 -6.17
C MET A 52 3.62 2.18 -6.31
N GLY A 53 4.26 1.63 -7.35
CA GLY A 53 5.67 1.87 -7.63
C GLY A 53 5.93 3.32 -8.06
N ARG A 54 5.08 3.88 -8.92
CA ARG A 54 5.16 5.29 -9.35
C ARG A 54 4.94 6.25 -8.18
N ASP A 55 4.04 5.89 -7.27
CA ASP A 55 3.70 6.70 -6.10
C ASP A 55 4.72 6.53 -4.94
N GLY A 56 5.73 5.67 -5.12
CA GLY A 56 6.84 5.53 -4.19
C GLY A 56 6.55 4.69 -2.94
N TRP A 57 5.42 3.99 -2.91
CA TRP A 57 5.02 3.15 -1.78
C TRP A 57 5.78 1.84 -1.69
N LEU A 58 6.25 1.30 -2.83
CA LEU A 58 7.01 0.04 -2.84
C LEU A 58 8.41 0.13 -2.20
N ALA A 59 8.99 1.34 -2.15
CA ALA A 59 10.32 1.60 -1.61
C ALA A 59 10.27 2.36 -0.28
N LEU A 60 9.14 2.32 0.44
CA LEU A 60 8.91 3.07 1.68
C LEU A 60 10.03 2.84 2.71
N GLY A 61 10.43 1.58 2.90
CA GLY A 61 11.46 1.19 3.87
C GLY A 61 12.90 1.22 3.37
N TRP A 62 13.12 1.47 2.08
CA TRP A 62 14.48 1.41 1.53
C TRP A 62 15.28 2.66 1.91
N PRO A 63 16.60 2.54 2.11
CA PRO A 63 17.46 3.70 2.32
C PRO A 63 17.35 4.70 1.16
N LYS A 64 17.50 6.00 1.48
CA LYS A 64 17.41 7.08 0.48
C LYS A 64 18.44 6.97 -0.64
N GLU A 65 19.63 6.44 -0.34
CA GLU A 65 20.68 6.20 -1.35
C GLU A 65 20.28 5.19 -2.43
N PHE A 66 19.26 4.37 -2.19
CA PHE A 66 18.67 3.45 -3.16
C PHE A 66 17.32 3.94 -3.71
N GLY A 67 16.98 5.22 -3.49
CA GLY A 67 15.73 5.82 -3.96
C GLY A 67 14.51 5.56 -3.10
N GLY A 68 14.70 5.04 -1.87
CA GLY A 68 13.61 4.83 -0.92
C GLY A 68 13.32 6.03 -0.03
N GLN A 69 12.38 5.85 0.91
CA GLN A 69 11.98 6.91 1.84
C GLN A 69 12.67 6.82 3.21
N ASP A 70 13.40 5.73 3.48
CA ASP A 70 14.07 5.45 4.76
C ASP A 70 13.12 5.56 5.96
N ARG A 71 11.89 5.05 5.78
CA ARG A 71 10.83 5.15 6.80
C ARG A 71 11.00 4.08 7.88
N PRO A 72 10.70 4.41 9.14
CA PRO A 72 10.76 3.47 10.26
C PRO A 72 9.91 2.21 10.01
N MET A 73 10.29 1.10 10.65
CA MET A 73 9.56 -0.17 10.56
C MET A 73 8.07 -0.04 10.93
N LEU A 74 7.73 0.85 11.87
CA LEU A 74 6.34 1.06 12.28
C LEU A 74 5.49 1.69 11.16
N ASP A 75 6.08 2.54 10.32
CA ASP A 75 5.40 3.12 9.15
C ASP A 75 5.17 2.05 8.07
N GLN A 76 6.10 1.12 7.92
CA GLN A 76 5.96 -0.05 7.03
C GLN A 76 4.86 -1.01 7.51
N LEU A 77 4.72 -1.17 8.84
CA LEU A 77 3.62 -1.93 9.43
C LEU A 77 2.27 -1.27 9.13
N ILE A 78 2.16 0.06 9.32
CA ILE A 78 0.92 0.81 9.00
C ILE A 78 0.57 0.67 7.51
N PHE A 79 1.56 0.74 6.62
CA PHE A 79 1.37 0.46 5.19
C PHE A 79 0.81 -0.93 4.94
N THR A 80 1.40 -1.95 5.56
CA THR A 80 0.97 -3.34 5.41
C THR A 80 -0.46 -3.55 5.92
N ASP A 81 -0.80 -2.96 7.06
CA ASP A 81 -2.15 -3.04 7.65
C ASP A 81 -3.20 -2.40 6.74
N GLU A 82 -2.98 -1.17 6.26
CA GLU A 82 -3.97 -0.51 5.39
C GLU A 82 -4.06 -1.17 4.00
N ALA A 83 -2.97 -1.74 3.49
CA ALA A 83 -3.01 -2.58 2.28
C ALA A 83 -3.87 -3.83 2.47
N ALA A 84 -3.72 -4.51 3.62
CA ALA A 84 -4.49 -5.70 3.96
C ALA A 84 -5.98 -5.39 4.20
N ILE A 85 -6.31 -4.21 4.72
CA ILE A 85 -7.70 -3.75 4.87
C ILE A 85 -8.36 -3.49 3.50
N ALA A 86 -7.59 -3.05 2.51
CA ALA A 86 -8.11 -2.67 1.20
C ALA A 86 -8.33 -3.85 0.24
N GLY A 87 -7.50 -4.89 0.35
CA GLY A 87 -7.60 -6.14 -0.43
C GLY A 87 -8.81 -6.98 -0.07
#